data_AF-A0A4Z2CTW4-F1
#
_entry.id   AF-A0A4Z2CTW4-F1
#
_cell.length_a   1.000
_cell.length_b   1.000
_cell.length_c   1.000
_cell.angle_alpha   90.00
_cell.angle_beta   90.00
_cell.angle_gamma   90.00
#
_symmetry.space_group_name_H-M   'P 1'
#
loop_
_entity.id
_entity.type
_entity.pdbx_description
1 polymer ?
#
loop_
_entity_poly.entity_id
_entity_poly.type
_entity_poly.pdbx_seq_one_letter_code
_entity_poly.pdbx_strand_id
1 'polypeptide(L)'
;MSGDIEATFILSLDDDDDNQDDDENKTTKTHHNHTKTTTISDYSTDNTIVEFSISINDDIVEVKGGDSLSLDEQLAWFSDYLEKESHVFEQKWSHPAQSNATLNQFDRIKTLGTGSFGRVMLVKDKKTQTFYAMKILEKQKVVKLKQVEHTLNEKKILQAINFPFLVSMDFSFKDNSNLYMVLEFVSGGEMFSYLRRVGRFR
;
A
#
# COMPACT_ATOMS: atom_id res chain seq x y z
N MET A 1 11.25 18.90 -19.30
CA MET A 1 10.07 19.14 -18.43
C MET A 1 9.87 17.89 -17.60
N SER A 2 10.48 17.84 -16.41
CA SER A 2 10.42 16.70 -15.51
C SER A 2 9.22 16.92 -14.58
N GLY A 3 8.13 16.19 -14.81
CA GLY A 3 6.98 16.23 -13.92
C GLY A 3 7.33 15.49 -12.63
N ASP A 4 7.20 16.17 -11.50
CA ASP A 4 7.39 15.56 -10.20
C ASP A 4 6.31 14.52 -9.93
N ILE A 5 6.69 13.25 -10.02
CA ILE A 5 5.90 12.14 -9.50
C ILE A 5 6.23 12.07 -8.01
N GLU A 6 5.31 12.51 -7.17
CA GLU A 6 5.33 12.26 -5.74
C GLU A 6 4.54 11.00 -5.46
N ALA A 7 5.16 10.10 -4.73
CA ALA A 7 4.53 8.92 -4.20
C ALA A 7 4.91 8.87 -2.75
N THR A 8 3.98 8.55 -1.86
CA THR A 8 4.31 8.46 -0.45
C THR A 8 3.41 7.41 0.17
N PHE A 9 4.03 6.52 0.95
CA PHE A 9 3.38 5.38 1.59
C PHE A 9 3.06 5.74 3.03
N ILE A 10 1.78 5.67 3.39
CA ILE A 10 1.33 5.79 4.78
C ILE A 10 1.62 4.48 5.49
N LEU A 11 2.79 4.39 6.12
CA LEU A 11 3.03 3.54 7.28
C LEU A 11 3.95 4.29 8.25
N SER A 12 3.37 5.25 8.95
CA SER A 12 3.87 5.80 10.22
C SER A 12 2.66 6.34 11.01
N LEU A 13 2.21 5.55 11.98
CA LEU A 13 1.78 6.03 13.30
C LEU A 13 3.12 6.42 13.99
N ASP A 14 3.42 7.63 14.45
CA ASP A 14 2.67 8.52 15.35
C ASP A 14 3.07 10.03 15.18
N ASP A 15 2.08 10.89 15.43
CA ASP A 15 1.97 12.20 16.13
C ASP A 15 2.93 13.40 15.95
N ASP A 16 2.26 14.53 15.71
CA ASP A 16 2.45 15.95 16.11
C ASP A 16 3.76 16.69 15.80
N ASP A 17 3.67 17.69 14.90
CA ASP A 17 4.04 19.08 15.23
C ASP A 17 3.35 20.08 14.29
N ASP A 18 2.67 21.06 14.89
CA ASP A 18 2.09 22.23 14.26
C ASP A 18 3.20 23.18 13.76
N ASN A 19 3.08 23.71 12.54
CA ASN A 19 3.24 25.14 12.28
C ASN A 19 2.89 25.51 10.83
N GLN A 20 2.16 26.62 10.74
CA GLN A 20 1.75 27.37 9.56
C GLN A 20 2.94 27.97 8.80
N ASP A 21 2.81 28.11 7.49
CA ASP A 21 2.77 29.43 6.82
C ASP A 21 2.49 29.31 5.32
N ASP A 22 1.82 30.34 4.82
CA ASP A 22 1.17 30.53 3.52
C ASP A 22 2.16 30.71 2.34
N ASP A 23 1.74 30.32 1.12
CA ASP A 23 1.67 31.26 -0.01
C ASP A 23 1.07 30.64 -1.30
N GLU A 24 0.21 31.43 -1.94
CA GLU A 24 -0.55 31.15 -3.15
C GLU A 24 0.31 31.13 -4.43
N ASN A 25 0.10 30.15 -5.32
CA ASN A 25 -0.05 30.46 -6.75
C ASN A 25 -0.89 29.42 -7.51
N LYS A 26 -1.84 29.94 -8.28
CA LYS A 26 -2.96 29.25 -8.92
C LYS A 26 -2.58 28.84 -10.35
N THR A 27 -2.70 27.57 -10.70
CA THR A 27 -2.81 27.17 -12.12
C THR A 27 -3.77 25.99 -12.26
N THR A 28 -4.90 26.28 -12.90
CA THR A 28 -5.99 25.39 -13.28
C THR A 28 -5.50 24.27 -14.20
N LYS A 29 -5.85 23.01 -13.94
CA LYS A 29 -5.90 21.93 -14.94
C LYS A 29 -6.83 20.78 -14.50
N THR A 30 -7.96 20.72 -15.20
CA THR A 30 -8.76 19.55 -15.61
C THR A 30 -8.93 18.36 -14.66
N HIS A 31 -10.17 18.20 -14.20
CA HIS A 31 -10.70 17.03 -13.49
C HIS A 31 -10.55 15.73 -14.28
N HIS A 32 -10.01 14.72 -13.63
CA HIS A 32 -10.36 13.33 -13.88
C HIS A 32 -10.70 12.70 -12.53
N ASN A 33 -11.99 12.43 -12.30
CA ASN A 33 -12.42 11.63 -11.16
C ASN A 33 -11.84 10.23 -11.37
N HIS A 34 -11.09 9.70 -10.40
CA HIS A 34 -10.63 8.32 -10.43
C HIS A 34 -11.30 7.59 -9.27
N THR A 35 -12.38 6.88 -9.58
CA THR A 35 -12.88 5.78 -8.77
C THR A 35 -11.83 4.67 -8.79
N LYS A 36 -11.29 4.29 -7.63
CA LYS A 36 -10.53 3.03 -7.54
C LYS A 36 -11.55 1.90 -7.45
N THR A 37 -11.72 1.20 -8.56
CA THR A 37 -12.47 -0.05 -8.65
C THR A 37 -11.43 -1.18 -8.67
N THR A 38 -11.41 -2.01 -7.61
CA THR A 38 -10.62 -3.24 -7.62
C THR A 38 -11.58 -4.40 -7.78
N THR A 39 -11.41 -5.15 -8.87
CA THR A 39 -12.16 -6.37 -9.16
C THR A 39 -11.54 -7.54 -8.40
N ILE A 40 -12.31 -8.16 -7.51
CA ILE A 40 -11.98 -9.49 -6.96
C ILE A 40 -12.70 -10.51 -7.84
N SER A 41 -11.94 -11.31 -8.61
CA SER A 41 -12.44 -12.14 -9.72
C SER A 41 -12.65 -13.63 -9.38
N ASP A 42 -12.49 -14.05 -8.13
CA ASP A 42 -12.15 -15.45 -7.86
C ASP A 42 -13.29 -16.27 -7.23
N TYR A 43 -14.52 -16.13 -7.73
CA TYR A 43 -15.58 -17.11 -7.47
C TYR A 43 -16.24 -17.61 -8.76
N SER A 44 -16.19 -18.93 -8.95
CA SER A 44 -16.90 -19.67 -9.99
C SER A 44 -17.83 -20.66 -9.30
N THR A 45 -19.10 -20.30 -9.18
CA THR A 45 -20.19 -21.27 -9.11
C THR A 45 -20.80 -21.33 -10.51
N ASP A 46 -20.87 -22.54 -11.06
CA ASP A 46 -21.54 -22.85 -12.33
C ASP A 46 -21.18 -21.93 -13.52
N ASN A 47 -19.89 -21.79 -13.80
CA ASN A 47 -19.38 -21.12 -15.01
C ASN A 47 -19.69 -19.59 -15.09
N THR A 48 -20.08 -18.97 -13.97
CA THR A 48 -20.32 -17.53 -13.86
C THR A 48 -19.17 -16.88 -13.08
N ILE A 49 -18.45 -15.96 -13.73
CA ILE A 49 -17.45 -15.10 -13.07
C ILE A 49 -18.20 -13.95 -12.41
N VAL A 50 -18.11 -13.87 -11.08
CA VAL A 50 -18.72 -12.76 -10.33
C VAL A 50 -17.63 -11.73 -10.01
N GLU A 51 -17.74 -10.53 -10.59
CA GLU A 51 -16.83 -9.43 -10.30
C GLU A 51 -17.36 -8.60 -9.12
N PHE A 52 -16.61 -8.54 -8.03
CA PHE A 52 -16.93 -7.65 -6.92
C PHE A 52 -16.12 -6.36 -7.04
N SER A 53 -16.81 -5.22 -7.03
CA SER A 53 -16.23 -3.88 -6.98
C SER A 53 -16.56 -3.25 -5.63
N ILE A 54 -15.55 -3.02 -4.80
CA ILE A 54 -15.74 -2.31 -3.53
C ILE A 54 -15.51 -0.81 -3.79
N SER A 55 -16.53 0.02 -3.56
CA SER A 55 -16.45 1.49 -3.68
C SER A 55 -16.23 2.12 -2.31
N ILE A 56 -15.15 2.88 -2.16
CA ILE A 56 -14.75 3.51 -0.88
C ILE A 56 -15.68 4.67 -0.48
N ASN A 57 -16.48 5.19 -1.41
CA ASN A 57 -17.30 6.38 -1.14
C ASN A 57 -18.68 6.07 -0.53
N ASP A 58 -19.15 4.83 -0.56
CA ASP A 58 -20.52 4.51 -0.18
C ASP A 58 -20.65 3.41 0.89
N ASP A 59 -19.55 2.82 1.38
CA ASP A 59 -19.57 1.57 2.18
C ASP A 59 -20.38 0.43 1.50
N ILE A 60 -20.65 0.56 0.20
CA ILE A 60 -21.43 -0.39 -0.60
C ILE A 60 -20.48 -1.25 -1.43
N VAL A 61 -20.63 -2.57 -1.28
CA VAL A 61 -20.03 -3.56 -2.18
C VAL A 61 -20.96 -3.71 -3.38
N GLU A 62 -20.53 -3.25 -4.56
CA GLU A 62 -21.29 -3.45 -5.80
C GLU A 62 -20.83 -4.73 -6.50
N VAL A 63 -21.76 -5.65 -6.72
CA VAL A 63 -21.53 -6.86 -7.52
C VAL A 63 -21.82 -6.55 -8.99
N LYS A 64 -20.85 -6.73 -9.87
CA LYS A 64 -21.03 -6.66 -11.32
C LYS A 64 -20.91 -8.06 -11.93
N GLY A 65 -22.04 -8.74 -12.01
CA GLY A 65 -22.23 -10.01 -12.69
C GLY A 65 -23.73 -10.21 -12.89
N GLY A 66 -24.16 -10.79 -14.01
CA GLY A 66 -25.57 -11.02 -14.30
C GLY A 66 -26.25 -11.76 -13.15
N ASP A 67 -27.41 -11.25 -12.76
CA ASP A 67 -28.20 -11.55 -11.56
C ASP A 67 -27.63 -10.98 -10.24
N SER A 68 -28.38 -10.01 -9.68
CA SER A 68 -28.07 -9.36 -8.41
C SER A 68 -28.13 -10.41 -7.29
N LEU A 69 -26.98 -10.87 -6.80
CA LEU A 69 -26.88 -11.75 -5.64
C LEU A 69 -27.66 -11.16 -4.46
N SER A 70 -28.42 -12.01 -3.77
CA SER A 70 -29.07 -11.66 -2.51
C SER A 70 -28.03 -11.28 -1.45
N LEU A 71 -28.44 -10.52 -0.44
CA LEU A 71 -27.54 -10.12 0.65
C LEU A 71 -26.94 -11.34 1.37
N ASP A 72 -27.71 -12.43 1.51
CA ASP A 72 -27.25 -13.67 2.13
C ASP A 72 -26.14 -14.35 1.30
N GLU A 73 -26.26 -14.34 -0.04
CA GLU A 73 -25.22 -14.86 -0.93
C GLU A 73 -23.95 -13.99 -0.89
N GLN A 74 -24.10 -12.66 -0.82
CA GLN A 74 -22.97 -11.75 -0.66
C GLN A 74 -22.24 -11.96 0.68
N LEU A 75 -22.99 -12.13 1.78
CA LEU A 75 -22.43 -12.40 3.10
C LEU A 75 -21.74 -13.76 3.16
N ALA A 76 -22.33 -14.79 2.54
CA ALA A 76 -21.72 -16.12 2.45
C ALA A 76 -20.40 -16.09 1.68
N TRP A 77 -20.37 -15.41 0.52
CA TRP A 77 -19.15 -15.22 -0.26
C TRP A 77 -18.08 -14.46 0.53
N PHE A 78 -18.44 -13.35 1.16
CA PHE A 78 -17.47 -12.54 1.89
C PHE A 78 -16.89 -13.29 3.09
N SER A 79 -17.72 -14.10 3.76
CA SER A 79 -17.28 -14.98 4.85
C SER A 79 -16.29 -16.03 4.37
N ASP A 80 -16.57 -16.70 3.24
CA ASP A 80 -15.67 -17.69 2.63
C ASP A 80 -14.35 -17.05 2.17
N TYR A 81 -14.41 -15.87 1.56
CA TYR A 81 -13.23 -15.09 1.20
C TYR A 81 -12.37 -14.75 2.43
N LEU A 82 -12.99 -14.27 3.51
CA LEU A 82 -12.29 -13.94 4.75
C LEU A 82 -11.69 -15.18 5.43
N GLU A 83 -12.38 -16.32 5.41
CA GLU A 83 -11.85 -17.58 5.95
C GLU A 83 -10.62 -18.04 5.16
N LYS A 84 -10.67 -17.95 3.83
CA LYS A 84 -9.52 -18.24 2.96
C LYS A 84 -8.34 -17.29 3.23
N GLU A 85 -8.56 -15.98 3.26
CA GLU A 85 -7.49 -15.01 3.52
C GLU A 85 -6.95 -15.14 4.95
N SER A 86 -7.78 -15.51 5.92
CA SER A 86 -7.34 -15.81 7.29
C SER A 86 -6.36 -16.98 7.31
N HIS A 87 -6.67 -18.09 6.63
CA HIS A 87 -5.76 -19.22 6.50
C HIS A 87 -4.44 -18.84 5.79
N VAL A 88 -4.51 -18.04 4.73
CA VAL A 88 -3.30 -17.55 4.03
C VAL A 88 -2.44 -16.69 4.96
N PHE A 89 -3.06 -15.81 5.74
CA PHE A 89 -2.38 -14.98 6.73
C PHE A 89 -1.67 -15.85 7.77
N GLU A 90 -2.36 -16.81 8.39
CA GLU A 90 -1.77 -17.67 9.43
C GLU A 90 -0.58 -18.47 8.92
N GLN A 91 -0.65 -18.98 7.68
CA GLN A 91 0.46 -19.69 7.05
C GLN A 91 1.67 -18.78 6.88
N LYS A 92 1.49 -17.59 6.28
CA LYS A 92 2.58 -16.61 6.06
C LYS A 92 3.13 -16.05 7.38
N TRP A 93 2.27 -15.86 8.38
CA TRP A 93 2.64 -15.37 9.71
C TRP A 93 3.51 -16.36 10.48
N SER A 94 3.18 -17.66 10.37
CA SER A 94 3.92 -18.75 11.00
C SER A 94 5.21 -19.09 10.23
N HIS A 95 5.21 -18.91 8.91
CA HIS A 95 6.33 -19.20 8.02
C HIS A 95 6.72 -17.96 7.19
N PRO A 96 7.32 -16.93 7.81
CA PRO A 96 7.66 -15.70 7.13
C PRO A 96 8.68 -15.94 6.02
N ALA A 97 8.35 -15.50 4.80
CA ALA A 97 9.22 -15.66 3.64
C ALA A 97 10.57 -14.94 3.83
N GLN A 98 11.65 -15.61 3.46
CA GLN A 98 12.96 -14.97 3.31
C GLN A 98 13.15 -14.59 1.85
N SER A 99 13.38 -13.31 1.58
CA SER A 99 13.66 -12.82 0.24
C SER A 99 15.17 -12.77 0.01
N ASN A 100 15.62 -13.31 -1.12
CA ASN A 100 17.01 -13.24 -1.58
C ASN A 100 17.31 -11.96 -2.39
N ALA A 101 16.40 -10.98 -2.38
CA ALA A 101 16.62 -9.71 -3.03
C ALA A 101 17.78 -8.94 -2.37
N THR A 102 18.45 -8.12 -3.16
CA THR A 102 19.53 -7.25 -2.69
C THR A 102 19.36 -5.86 -3.27
N LEU A 103 20.00 -4.86 -2.64
CA LEU A 103 19.90 -3.49 -3.09
C LEU A 103 20.34 -3.31 -4.56
N ASN A 104 21.28 -4.12 -5.03
CA ASN A 104 21.82 -4.06 -6.39
C ASN A 104 20.82 -4.44 -7.48
N GLN A 105 19.73 -5.15 -7.14
CA GLN A 105 18.65 -5.50 -8.07
C GLN A 105 17.83 -4.27 -8.49
N PHE A 106 17.89 -3.17 -7.73
CA PHE A 106 17.01 -2.04 -7.91
C PHE A 106 17.76 -0.78 -8.36
N ASP A 107 17.21 -0.08 -9.34
CA ASP A 107 17.60 1.29 -9.67
C ASP A 107 16.83 2.26 -8.78
N ARG A 108 17.55 3.11 -8.04
CA ARG A 108 16.96 4.13 -7.17
C ARG A 108 16.68 5.39 -7.98
N ILE A 109 15.43 5.84 -7.98
CA ILE A 109 14.98 6.91 -8.86
C ILE A 109 14.81 8.23 -8.10
N LYS A 110 13.84 8.28 -7.17
CA LYS A 110 13.48 9.52 -6.46
C LYS A 110 13.08 9.21 -5.02
N THR A 111 13.35 10.13 -4.09
CA THR A 111 12.80 10.06 -2.73
C THR A 111 11.31 10.40 -2.77
N LEU A 112 10.53 9.55 -2.12
CA LEU A 112 9.08 9.56 -2.05
C LEU A 112 8.57 10.18 -0.76
N GLY A 113 9.27 9.91 0.33
CA GLY A 113 9.01 10.51 1.62
C GLY A 113 10.18 10.28 2.55
N THR A 114 10.24 11.08 3.61
CA THR A 114 11.23 10.94 4.68
C THR A 114 10.51 10.80 6.00
N GLY A 115 10.99 9.88 6.83
CA GLY A 115 10.49 9.70 8.20
C GLY A 115 11.64 9.80 9.20
N SER A 116 11.29 9.79 10.49
CA SER A 116 12.25 9.84 11.60
C SER A 116 13.34 8.76 11.52
N PHE A 117 12.98 7.56 11.05
CA PHE A 117 13.87 6.39 11.02
C PHE A 117 14.56 6.16 9.66
N GLY A 118 14.21 6.92 8.63
CA GLY A 118 14.70 6.65 7.29
C GLY A 118 13.94 7.36 6.18
N ARG A 119 13.79 6.69 5.03
CA ARG A 119 13.15 7.26 3.85
C ARG A 119 12.47 6.20 2.99
N VAL A 120 11.52 6.63 2.18
CA VAL A 120 10.93 5.84 1.11
C VAL A 120 11.47 6.34 -0.21
N MET A 121 11.83 5.44 -1.11
CA MET A 121 12.33 5.78 -2.46
C MET A 121 11.55 5.01 -3.53
N LEU A 122 11.28 5.68 -4.65
CA LEU A 122 10.82 5.04 -5.86
C LEU A 122 12.01 4.31 -6.43
N VAL A 123 11.84 3.01 -6.64
CA VAL A 123 12.85 2.16 -7.23
C VAL A 123 12.26 1.39 -8.40
N LYS A 124 13.13 0.92 -9.29
CA LYS A 124 12.75 0.06 -10.41
C LYS A 124 13.55 -1.23 -10.32
N ASP A 125 12.89 -2.37 -10.34
CA ASP A 125 13.58 -3.66 -10.48
C ASP A 125 14.20 -3.72 -11.88
N LYS A 126 15.52 -3.93 -11.94
CA LYS A 126 16.29 -3.99 -13.19
C LYS A 126 15.85 -5.12 -14.11
N LYS A 127 15.37 -6.23 -13.55
CA LYS A 127 14.98 -7.42 -14.32
C LYS A 127 13.56 -7.31 -14.84
N THR A 128 12.60 -7.03 -13.96
CA THR A 128 11.18 -7.02 -14.30
C THR A 128 10.73 -5.66 -14.84
N GLN A 129 11.53 -4.62 -14.65
CA GLN A 129 11.18 -3.22 -14.96
C GLN A 129 9.99 -2.69 -14.13
N THR A 130 9.55 -3.42 -13.12
CA THR A 130 8.47 -3.04 -12.21
C THR A 130 8.94 -1.94 -11.26
N PHE A 131 8.07 -0.96 -11.03
CA PHE A 131 8.30 0.12 -10.07
C PHE A 131 7.80 -0.28 -8.68
N TYR A 132 8.56 0.11 -7.66
CA TYR A 132 8.28 -0.20 -6.26
C TYR A 132 8.55 1.01 -5.36
N ALA A 133 7.94 1.01 -4.18
CA ALA A 133 8.32 1.89 -3.08
C ALA A 133 9.25 1.12 -2.12
N MET A 134 10.51 1.54 -2.02
CA MET A 134 11.48 0.95 -1.10
C MET A 134 11.58 1.80 0.16
N LYS A 135 11.06 1.29 1.28
CA LYS A 135 11.28 1.85 2.62
C LYS A 135 12.65 1.39 3.14
N ILE A 136 13.51 2.36 3.43
CA ILE A 136 14.90 2.18 3.87
C ILE A 136 15.00 2.70 5.30
N LEU A 137 15.32 1.83 6.25
CA LEU A 137 15.42 2.15 7.68
C LEU A 137 16.86 2.00 8.16
N GLU A 138 17.41 3.04 8.78
CA GLU A 138 18.77 3.02 9.33
C GLU A 138 18.79 2.26 10.66
N LYS A 139 19.50 1.12 10.72
CA LYS A 139 19.50 0.25 11.91
C LYS A 139 19.96 0.97 13.18
N GLN A 140 20.95 1.85 13.05
CA GLN A 140 21.43 2.65 14.18
C GLN A 140 20.33 3.57 14.74
N LYS A 141 19.53 4.21 13.89
CA LYS A 141 18.42 5.08 14.32
C LYS A 141 17.29 4.26 14.95
N VAL A 142 16.94 3.12 14.36
CA VAL A 142 15.92 2.21 14.89
C VAL A 142 16.28 1.77 16.32
N VAL A 143 17.54 1.39 16.56
CA VAL A 143 18.02 1.02 17.91
C VAL A 143 18.01 2.22 18.85
N LYS A 144 18.57 3.37 18.42
CA LYS A 144 18.67 4.57 19.24
C LYS A 144 17.30 5.05 19.74
N LEU A 145 16.28 4.95 18.89
CA LEU A 145 14.91 5.37 19.19
C LEU A 145 14.03 4.24 19.75
N LYS A 146 14.64 3.09 20.10
CA LYS A 146 13.98 1.92 20.71
C LYS A 146 12.83 1.33 19.88
N GLN A 147 12.91 1.40 18.55
CA GLN A 147 11.87 0.94 17.62
C GLN A 147 12.12 -0.45 17.02
N VAL A 148 12.98 -1.25 17.64
CA VAL A 148 13.38 -2.56 17.11
C VAL A 148 12.18 -3.49 17.00
N GLU A 149 11.38 -3.60 18.05
CA GLU A 149 10.20 -4.47 18.09
C GLU A 149 9.13 -4.02 17.09
N HIS A 150 8.81 -2.72 17.07
CA HIS A 150 7.86 -2.17 16.10
C HIS A 150 8.30 -2.42 14.65
N THR A 151 9.59 -2.27 14.34
CA THR A 151 10.11 -2.53 12.99
C THR A 151 10.02 -4.01 12.60
N LEU A 152 10.25 -4.92 13.56
CA LEU A 152 10.11 -6.36 13.32
C LEU A 152 8.65 -6.76 13.12
N ASN A 153 7.75 -6.20 13.93
CA ASN A 153 6.30 -6.42 13.83
C ASN A 153 5.76 -5.87 12.52
N GLU A 154 6.13 -4.64 12.13
CA GLU A 154 5.75 -4.03 10.84
C GLU A 154 6.13 -4.96 9.69
N LYS A 155 7.39 -5.40 9.64
CA LYS A 155 7.85 -6.34 8.62
C LYS A 155 6.98 -7.61 8.61
N LYS A 156 6.77 -8.22 9.78
CA LYS A 156 6.10 -9.52 9.90
C LYS A 156 4.63 -9.44 9.48
N ILE A 157 3.95 -8.36 9.86
CA ILE A 157 2.56 -8.09 9.47
C ILE A 157 2.49 -7.88 7.95
N LEU A 158 3.32 -6.99 7.39
CA LEU A 158 3.35 -6.72 5.94
C LEU A 158 3.67 -7.96 5.10
N GLN A 159 4.41 -8.91 5.67
CA GLN A 159 4.73 -10.18 5.03
C GLN A 159 3.55 -11.15 4.96
N ALA A 160 2.60 -11.02 5.88
CA ALA A 160 1.49 -11.94 6.07
C ALA A 160 0.17 -11.42 5.50
N ILE A 161 -0.05 -10.11 5.52
CA ILE A 161 -1.27 -9.50 5.01
C ILE A 161 -1.32 -9.50 3.48
N ASN A 162 -2.52 -9.65 2.95
CA ASN A 162 -2.85 -9.45 1.55
C ASN A 162 -4.29 -8.96 1.48
N PHE A 163 -4.52 -7.73 1.03
CA PHE A 163 -5.87 -7.19 0.97
C PHE A 163 -5.96 -6.07 -0.07
N PRO A 164 -7.06 -5.92 -0.82
CA PRO A 164 -7.18 -4.97 -1.93
C PRO A 164 -6.89 -3.50 -1.61
N PHE A 165 -7.02 -3.10 -0.35
CA PHE A 165 -6.80 -1.72 0.12
C PHE A 165 -5.53 -1.56 0.95
N LEU A 166 -4.77 -2.64 1.13
CA LEU A 166 -3.51 -2.64 1.83
C LEU A 166 -2.39 -2.85 0.83
N VAL A 167 -1.33 -2.08 1.02
CA VAL A 167 -0.12 -2.21 0.22
C VAL A 167 0.57 -3.53 0.53
N SER A 168 0.90 -4.30 -0.50
CA SER A 168 1.65 -5.54 -0.33
C SER A 168 3.15 -5.30 -0.25
N MET A 169 3.86 -6.19 0.45
CA MET A 169 5.32 -6.22 0.47
C MET A 169 5.83 -7.42 -0.34
N ASP A 170 6.52 -7.14 -1.44
CA ASP A 170 7.06 -8.17 -2.33
C ASP A 170 8.42 -8.69 -1.85
N PHE A 171 9.26 -7.80 -1.30
CA PHE A 171 10.60 -8.16 -0.85
C PHE A 171 10.94 -7.52 0.50
N SER A 172 11.75 -8.23 1.28
CA SER A 172 12.46 -7.64 2.42
C SER A 172 13.87 -8.19 2.51
N PHE A 173 14.83 -7.32 2.81
CA PHE A 173 16.24 -7.69 2.98
C PHE A 173 16.95 -6.68 3.88
N LYS A 174 18.22 -6.95 4.20
CA LYS A 174 19.05 -6.10 5.05
C LYS A 174 20.49 -6.13 4.56
N ASP A 175 21.22 -5.05 4.79
CA ASP A 175 22.68 -5.02 4.66
C ASP A 175 23.31 -4.72 6.03
N ASN A 176 24.55 -4.25 6.08
CA ASN A 176 25.24 -3.92 7.34
C ASN A 176 24.63 -2.71 8.06
N SER A 177 24.03 -1.75 7.35
CA SER A 177 23.58 -0.47 7.89
C SER A 177 22.07 -0.32 7.93
N ASN A 178 21.34 -0.93 7.00
CA ASN A 178 19.92 -0.67 6.77
C ASN A 178 19.06 -1.93 6.72
N LEU A 179 17.77 -1.74 6.97
CA LEU A 179 16.69 -2.66 6.64
C LEU A 179 15.93 -2.11 5.43
N TYR A 180 15.49 -3.00 4.55
CA TYR A 180 14.79 -2.66 3.32
C TYR A 180 13.48 -3.44 3.25
N MET A 181 12.39 -2.71 3.04
CA MET A 181 11.07 -3.25 2.71
C MET A 181 10.69 -2.71 1.33
N VAL A 182 10.41 -3.59 0.39
CA VAL A 182 10.04 -3.23 -0.99
C VAL A 182 8.56 -3.52 -1.15
N LEU A 183 7.79 -2.44 -1.21
CA LEU A 183 6.34 -2.44 -1.29
C LEU A 183 5.91 -2.17 -2.73
N GLU A 184 4.71 -2.61 -3.09
CA GLU A 184 3.99 -2.16 -4.29
C GLU A 184 4.12 -0.63 -4.42
N PHE A 185 4.15 -0.07 -5.64
CA PHE A 185 4.16 1.38 -5.82
C PHE A 185 2.77 1.91 -6.17
N VAL A 186 2.22 2.79 -5.33
CA VAL A 186 0.95 3.50 -5.57
C VAL A 186 1.21 4.95 -6.01
N SER A 187 0.80 5.31 -7.23
CA SER A 187 1.06 6.62 -7.86
C SER A 187 0.08 7.74 -7.51
N GLY A 188 -0.89 7.48 -6.62
CA GLY A 188 -2.00 8.41 -6.33
C GLY A 188 -1.66 9.59 -5.40
N GLY A 189 -0.46 9.65 -4.85
CA GLY A 189 -0.09 10.62 -3.82
C GLY A 189 -0.80 10.36 -2.48
N GLU A 190 -0.66 11.30 -1.54
CA GLU A 190 -1.25 11.17 -0.20
C GLU A 190 -2.67 11.71 -0.13
N MET A 191 -3.55 10.97 0.56
CA MET A 191 -4.91 11.42 0.87
C MET A 191 -4.92 12.72 1.67
N PHE A 192 -3.97 12.91 2.60
CA PHE A 192 -3.88 14.12 3.42
C PHE A 192 -3.45 15.34 2.62
N SER A 193 -2.47 15.18 1.73
CA SER A 193 -2.08 16.23 0.78
C SER A 193 -3.25 16.62 -0.14
N TYR A 194 -4.02 15.64 -0.60
CA TYR A 194 -5.24 15.91 -1.35
C TYR A 194 -6.28 16.65 -0.49
N LEU A 195 -6.55 16.18 0.74
CA LEU A 195 -7.50 16.77 1.66
C LEU A 195 -7.15 18.21 2.01
N ARG A 196 -5.88 18.51 2.34
CA ARG A 196 -5.40 19.88 2.58
C ARG A 196 -5.65 20.79 1.38
N ARG A 197 -5.49 20.28 0.16
CA ARG A 197 -5.73 21.04 -1.07
C ARG A 197 -7.21 21.28 -1.35
N VAL A 198 -8.10 20.33 -1.04
CA VAL A 198 -9.54 20.43 -1.37
C VAL A 198 -10.43 20.84 -0.19
N GLY A 199 -9.91 20.87 1.03
CA GLY A 199 -10.59 21.21 2.28
C GLY A 199 -11.44 20.07 2.84
N ARG A 200 -12.40 19.57 2.07
CA ARG A 200 -13.23 18.41 2.44
C ARG A 200 -13.64 17.60 1.21
N PHE A 201 -13.82 16.30 1.39
CA PHE A 201 -14.48 15.47 0.39
C PHE A 201 -15.97 15.89 0.31
N ARG A 202 -16.53 15.90 -0.89
CA ARG A 202 -17.93 16.23 -1.17
C ARG A 202 -18.69 14.97 -1.54
#